data_AF-A0A7C9U360-F1
#
_entry.id   AF-A0A7C9U360-F1
#
_cell.length_a   1.000
_cell.length_b   1.000
_cell.length_c   1.000
_cell.angle_alpha   90.00
_cell.angle_beta   90.00
_cell.angle_gamma   90.00
#
_symmetry.space_group_name_H-M   'P 1'
#
loop_
_entity.id
_entity.type
_entity.pdbx_description
1 polymer ?
#
loop_
_entity_poly.entity_id
_entity_poly.type
_entity_poly.pdbx_seq_one_letter_code
_entity_poly.pdbx_strand_id
1 'polypeptide(L)'
;MNRSQSRFFNLNIVVIAIAGLILAWLIAAFALDRRTIFLPGTTSVGHSLFEASCVSCHEGFKPVTNDACMRCHEAEMVEDAHGPKKFRDPRWAELLTKLDVLTCTACHQEHVHIFARGVHLKPEMCMSCHEGIIQGEMKSHDGFDPSGCWAAGCHNFHDHRSISTGFLRDNLDQPSMLPKQAVPERTVTATVEKVPEPDLGREFLGGRS
;
A
#
# COMPACT_ATOMS: atom_id res chain seq x y z
N MET A 1 19.88 -22.17 53.81
CA MET A 1 19.37 -21.19 52.84
C MET A 1 20.30 -21.13 51.63
N ASN A 2 20.03 -21.90 50.58
CA ASN A 2 19.20 -21.59 49.41
C ASN A 2 19.96 -20.89 48.26
N ARG A 3 20.98 -21.58 47.71
CA ARG A 3 21.75 -21.19 46.50
C ARG A 3 20.84 -20.98 45.28
N SER A 4 19.68 -21.64 45.28
CA SER A 4 18.59 -21.44 44.31
C SER A 4 17.98 -20.04 44.41
N GLN A 5 17.60 -19.59 45.62
CA GLN A 5 17.00 -18.25 45.81
C GLN A 5 17.94 -17.10 45.43
N SER A 6 19.25 -17.20 45.71
CA SER A 6 20.23 -16.19 45.29
C SER A 6 20.36 -16.08 43.76
N ARG A 7 20.26 -17.20 43.02
CA ARG A 7 20.27 -17.20 41.55
C ARG A 7 19.01 -16.58 40.97
N PHE A 8 17.83 -16.88 41.52
CA PHE A 8 16.57 -16.25 41.10
C PHE A 8 16.55 -14.75 41.39
N PHE A 9 17.06 -14.32 42.54
CA PHE A 9 17.13 -12.90 42.89
C PHE A 9 18.09 -12.11 41.97
N ASN A 10 19.26 -12.67 41.66
CA ASN A 10 20.20 -12.08 40.73
C ASN A 10 19.67 -12.07 39.29
N LEU A 11 18.95 -13.11 38.86
CA LEU A 11 18.31 -13.15 37.55
C LEU A 11 17.22 -12.06 37.42
N ASN A 12 16.40 -11.87 38.45
CA ASN A 12 15.37 -10.84 38.46
C ASN A 12 15.96 -9.43 38.37
N ILE A 13 17.05 -9.15 39.10
CA ILE A 13 17.76 -7.86 39.02
C ILE A 13 18.31 -7.63 37.61
N VAL A 14 18.90 -8.65 37.00
CA VAL A 14 19.43 -8.57 35.63
C VAL A 14 18.30 -8.33 34.63
N VAL A 15 17.17 -9.03 34.74
CA VAL A 15 16.00 -8.83 33.87
C VAL A 15 15.44 -7.41 34.01
N ILE A 16 15.30 -6.91 35.24
CA ILE A 16 14.81 -5.55 35.50
C ILE A 16 15.79 -4.50 34.94
N ALA A 17 17.10 -4.70 35.11
CA ALA A 17 18.10 -3.79 34.55
C ALA A 17 18.06 -3.76 33.01
N ILE A 18 17.95 -4.93 32.36
CA ILE A 18 17.82 -5.03 30.90
C ILE A 18 16.52 -4.37 30.43
N ALA A 19 15.39 -4.65 31.08
CA ALA A 19 14.11 -4.02 30.74
C ALA A 19 14.15 -2.49 30.89
N GLY A 20 14.79 -1.98 31.94
CA GLY A 20 15.01 -0.55 32.15
C GLY A 20 15.87 0.08 31.06
N LEU A 21 16.94 -0.59 30.62
CA LEU A 21 17.79 -0.14 29.52
C LEU A 21 17.04 -0.11 28.18
N ILE A 22 16.25 -1.16 27.89
CA ILE A 22 15.41 -1.21 26.67
C ILE A 22 14.39 -0.08 26.69
N LEU A 23 13.71 0.14 27.83
CA LEU A 23 12.73 1.21 27.97
C LEU A 23 13.37 2.59 27.79
N ALA A 24 14.52 2.84 28.43
CA ALA A 24 15.26 4.09 28.26
C ALA A 24 15.69 4.30 26.80
N TRP A 25 16.12 3.24 26.11
CA TRP A 25 16.48 3.28 24.70
C TRP A 25 15.26 3.58 23.81
N LEU A 26 14.10 2.97 24.05
CA LEU A 26 12.87 3.25 23.31
C LEU A 26 12.40 4.70 23.53
N ILE A 27 12.45 5.20 24.77
CA ILE A 27 12.11 6.60 25.06
C ILE A 27 13.07 7.55 24.33
N ALA A 28 14.37 7.28 24.37
CA ALA A 28 15.36 8.08 23.65
C ALA A 28 15.16 8.02 22.12
N ALA A 29 14.87 6.84 21.56
CA ALA A 29 14.56 6.66 20.15
C ALA A 29 13.33 7.48 19.73
N PHE A 30 12.27 7.47 20.54
CA PHE A 30 11.07 8.27 20.31
C PHE A 30 11.36 9.78 20.40
N ALA A 31 12.10 10.21 21.43
CA ALA A 31 12.46 11.62 21.64
C ALA A 31 13.39 12.18 20.55
N LEU A 32 14.24 11.33 19.96
CA LEU A 32 15.15 11.67 18.86
C LEU A 32 14.52 11.45 17.47
N ASP A 33 13.21 11.25 17.40
CA ASP A 33 12.45 11.06 16.16
C ASP A 33 12.92 9.87 15.30
N ARG A 34 13.49 8.83 15.92
CA ARG A 34 13.94 7.59 15.26
C ARG A 34 12.75 6.66 14.98
N ARG A 35 11.77 7.14 14.22
CA ARG A 35 10.46 6.49 14.00
C ARG A 35 10.54 5.11 13.34
N THR A 36 11.58 4.87 12.53
CA THR A 36 11.79 3.59 11.83
C THR A 36 11.93 2.39 12.77
N ILE A 37 12.37 2.60 14.01
CA ILE A 37 12.46 1.56 15.04
C ILE A 37 11.08 1.03 15.45
N PHE A 38 10.03 1.83 15.25
CA PHE A 38 8.66 1.51 15.64
C PHE A 38 7.80 1.03 14.46
N LEU A 39 8.39 0.83 13.29
CA LEU A 39 7.68 0.28 12.15
C LEU A 39 7.40 -1.22 12.37
N PRO A 40 6.15 -1.68 12.21
CA PRO A 40 5.83 -3.10 12.35
C PRO A 40 6.39 -3.94 11.19
N GLY A 41 6.78 -3.30 10.09
CA GLY A 41 7.43 -3.92 8.92
C GLY A 41 7.80 -2.89 7.86
N THR A 42 8.23 -3.37 6.70
CA THR A 42 8.73 -2.55 5.60
C THR A 42 7.61 -1.83 4.87
N THR A 43 7.85 -0.57 4.49
CA THR A 43 6.90 0.14 3.62
C THR A 43 6.87 -0.49 2.23
N SER A 44 5.70 -0.48 1.59
CA SER A 44 5.49 -0.92 0.22
C SER A 44 6.40 -0.14 -0.73
N VAL A 45 6.78 -0.79 -1.84
CA VAL A 45 7.74 -0.20 -2.78
C VAL A 45 7.23 1.14 -3.32
N GLY A 46 5.91 1.24 -3.57
CA GLY A 46 5.27 2.46 -4.08
C GLY A 46 5.27 3.62 -3.09
N HIS A 47 5.37 3.35 -1.79
CA HIS A 47 5.36 4.38 -0.74
C HIS A 47 6.67 4.52 0.03
N SER A 48 7.71 3.76 -0.35
CA SER A 48 9.02 3.78 0.32
C SER A 48 9.62 5.19 0.46
N LEU A 49 9.37 6.10 -0.49
CA LEU A 49 9.80 7.51 -0.41
C LEU A 49 9.18 8.27 0.77
N PHE A 50 8.02 7.85 1.27
CA PHE A 50 7.34 8.48 2.40
C PHE A 50 7.87 8.03 3.77
N GLU A 51 8.83 7.10 3.83
CA GLU A 51 9.49 6.74 5.10
C GLU A 51 10.22 7.93 5.74
N ALA A 52 10.60 8.94 4.94
CA ALA A 52 11.14 10.20 5.43
C ALA A 52 10.09 11.13 6.05
N SER A 53 8.79 10.87 5.86
CA SER A 53 7.68 11.71 6.32
C SER A 53 6.48 10.86 6.75
N CYS A 54 6.57 10.23 7.92
CA CYS A 54 5.46 9.42 8.46
C CYS A 54 4.15 10.22 8.62
N VAL A 55 4.25 11.54 8.81
CA VAL A 55 3.11 12.46 8.94
C VAL A 55 2.30 12.60 7.66
N SER A 56 2.82 12.15 6.52
CA SER A 56 2.05 12.08 5.28
C SER A 56 0.82 11.17 5.45
N CYS A 57 0.96 10.07 6.22
CA CYS A 57 -0.11 9.09 6.44
C CYS A 57 -0.66 9.10 7.87
N HIS A 58 0.17 9.39 8.88
CA HIS A 58 -0.17 9.27 10.29
C HIS A 58 -0.42 10.61 10.98
N GLU A 59 -1.45 10.64 11.84
CA GLU A 59 -1.69 11.72 12.79
C GLU A 59 -1.55 11.19 14.22
N GLY A 60 -0.32 11.17 14.73
CA GLY A 60 -0.01 10.61 16.05
C GLY A 60 -0.36 9.11 16.13
N PHE A 61 -1.06 8.70 17.19
CA PHE A 61 -1.51 7.32 17.40
C PHE A 61 -2.90 7.01 16.83
N LYS A 62 -3.45 7.90 15.99
CA LYS A 62 -4.74 7.66 15.34
C LYS A 62 -4.61 6.61 14.22
N PRO A 63 -5.65 5.81 13.94
CA PRO A 63 -5.71 5.00 12.73
C PRO A 63 -5.54 5.87 11.48
N VAL A 64 -4.89 5.32 10.45
CA VAL A 64 -4.81 5.96 9.13
C VAL A 64 -6.21 6.03 8.53
N THR A 65 -6.60 7.21 8.06
CA THR A 65 -7.92 7.46 7.48
C THR A 65 -7.87 7.39 5.94
N ASN A 66 -9.02 7.17 5.30
CA ASN A 66 -9.10 7.26 3.84
C ASN A 66 -8.65 8.63 3.32
N ASP A 67 -8.94 9.71 4.04
CA ASP A 67 -8.52 11.07 3.66
C ASP A 67 -6.99 11.19 3.57
N ALA A 68 -6.24 10.41 4.37
CA ALA A 68 -4.79 10.37 4.25
C ALA A 68 -4.34 9.80 2.89
N CYS A 69 -5.03 8.78 2.38
CA CYS A 69 -4.79 8.19 1.07
C CYS A 69 -5.26 9.12 -0.06
N MET A 70 -6.47 9.68 0.09
CA MET A 70 -7.13 10.49 -0.93
C MET A 70 -6.41 11.81 -1.20
N ARG A 71 -5.64 12.35 -0.25
CA ARG A 71 -4.78 13.52 -0.49
C ARG A 71 -3.85 13.38 -1.70
N CYS A 72 -3.48 12.16 -2.06
CA CYS A 72 -2.70 11.87 -3.27
C CYS A 72 -3.49 11.09 -4.32
N HIS A 73 -4.48 10.27 -3.92
CA HIS A 73 -5.17 9.33 -4.80
C HIS A 73 -6.54 9.78 -5.31
N GLU A 74 -6.98 11.00 -5.00
CA GLU A 74 -8.32 11.46 -5.36
C GLU A 74 -8.61 11.39 -6.86
N ALA A 75 -7.63 11.75 -7.70
CA ALA A 75 -7.79 11.75 -9.15
C ALA A 75 -7.97 10.33 -9.72
N GLU A 76 -7.23 9.35 -9.19
CA GLU A 76 -7.31 7.95 -9.59
C GLU A 76 -8.65 7.31 -9.23
N MET A 77 -9.31 7.81 -8.18
CA MET A 77 -10.53 7.22 -7.63
C MET A 77 -11.81 7.76 -8.29
N VAL A 78 -11.73 8.76 -9.16
CA VAL A 78 -12.88 9.35 -9.85
C VAL A 78 -13.66 8.32 -10.65
N GLU A 79 -12.95 7.42 -11.33
CA GLU A 79 -13.51 6.35 -12.17
C GLU A 79 -13.46 4.99 -11.47
N ASP A 80 -13.37 4.98 -10.13
CA ASP A 80 -13.31 3.74 -9.37
C ASP A 80 -14.65 3.00 -9.39
N ALA A 81 -14.68 1.91 -10.14
CA ALA A 81 -15.78 0.97 -10.24
C ALA A 81 -15.92 0.05 -9.01
N HIS A 82 -14.98 0.12 -8.07
CA HIS A 82 -15.09 -0.33 -6.68
C HIS A 82 -15.19 0.85 -5.68
N GLY A 83 -15.76 1.99 -6.11
CA GLY A 83 -15.94 3.14 -5.24
C GLY A 83 -17.01 2.96 -4.14
N PRO A 84 -17.05 3.86 -3.13
CA PRO A 84 -17.94 3.77 -1.97
C PRO A 84 -19.43 3.66 -2.32
N LYS A 85 -19.87 4.21 -3.46
CA LYS A 85 -21.25 4.13 -3.93
C LYS A 85 -21.71 2.68 -4.12
N LYS A 86 -20.84 1.81 -4.65
CA LYS A 86 -21.15 0.39 -4.88
C LYS A 86 -21.30 -0.34 -3.57
N PHE A 87 -20.39 -0.10 -2.63
CA PHE A 87 -20.37 -0.80 -1.34
C PHE A 87 -21.45 -0.32 -0.38
N ARG A 88 -21.86 0.94 -0.44
CA ARG A 88 -22.97 1.46 0.38
C ARG A 88 -24.36 1.06 -0.13
N ASP A 89 -24.45 0.31 -1.22
CA ASP A 89 -25.71 -0.23 -1.70
C ASP A 89 -26.25 -1.28 -0.71
N PRO A 90 -27.47 -1.11 -0.18
CA PRO A 90 -28.03 -1.99 0.86
C PRO A 90 -28.18 -3.44 0.40
N ARG A 91 -28.20 -3.71 -0.91
CA ARG A 91 -28.22 -5.08 -1.45
C ARG A 91 -26.99 -5.90 -1.06
N TRP A 92 -25.88 -5.23 -0.74
CA TRP A 92 -24.61 -5.87 -0.38
C TRP A 92 -24.30 -5.78 1.11
N ALA A 93 -25.24 -5.31 1.94
CA ALA A 93 -25.00 -5.06 3.37
C ALA A 93 -24.51 -6.31 4.13
N GLU A 94 -24.96 -7.50 3.75
CA GLU A 94 -24.48 -8.77 4.34
C GLU A 94 -23.00 -9.04 4.00
N LEU A 95 -22.54 -8.70 2.80
CA LEU A 95 -21.13 -8.89 2.42
C LEU A 95 -20.20 -7.96 3.20
N LEU A 96 -20.68 -6.76 3.57
CA LEU A 96 -19.92 -5.81 4.40
C LEU A 96 -19.67 -6.32 5.82
N THR A 97 -20.45 -7.29 6.32
CA THR A 97 -20.17 -7.89 7.64
C THR A 97 -18.94 -8.80 7.60
N LYS A 98 -18.51 -9.24 6.41
CA LYS A 98 -17.33 -10.08 6.21
C LYS A 98 -16.06 -9.25 6.07
N LEU A 99 -16.16 -8.05 5.52
CA LEU A 99 -15.02 -7.19 5.23
C LEU A 99 -15.43 -5.71 5.16
N ASP A 100 -14.71 -4.85 5.89
CA ASP A 100 -14.91 -3.40 5.87
C ASP A 100 -14.25 -2.72 4.65
N VAL A 101 -14.78 -3.00 3.46
CA VAL A 101 -14.32 -2.46 2.17
C VAL A 101 -14.49 -0.93 2.03
N LEU A 102 -15.05 -0.25 3.04
CA LEU A 102 -15.14 1.20 3.06
C LEU A 102 -13.86 1.88 3.52
N THR A 103 -12.87 1.11 3.98
CA THR A 103 -11.54 1.63 4.33
C THR A 103 -10.49 1.17 3.33
N CYS A 104 -9.60 2.07 2.91
CA CYS A 104 -8.50 1.71 2.01
C CYS A 104 -7.62 0.61 2.63
N THR A 105 -7.46 0.64 3.96
CA THR A 105 -6.62 -0.28 4.73
C THR A 105 -7.19 -1.69 4.90
N ALA A 106 -8.48 -1.90 4.56
CA ALA A 106 -9.02 -3.25 4.47
C ALA A 106 -8.27 -4.05 3.41
N CYS A 107 -8.01 -3.45 2.24
CA CYS A 107 -7.32 -4.08 1.13
C CYS A 107 -5.83 -3.73 1.08
N HIS A 108 -5.48 -2.45 1.23
CA HIS A 108 -4.11 -1.94 1.10
C HIS A 108 -3.44 -1.81 2.46
N GLN A 109 -2.53 -2.73 2.77
CA GLN A 109 -1.86 -2.74 4.07
C GLN A 109 -0.42 -2.26 3.94
N GLU A 110 -0.11 -1.20 4.68
CA GLU A 110 1.26 -0.71 4.77
C GLU A 110 2.03 -1.45 5.88
N HIS A 111 3.36 -1.49 5.78
CA HIS A 111 4.24 -2.12 6.77
C HIS A 111 4.07 -3.64 6.94
N VAL A 112 3.54 -4.32 5.92
CA VAL A 112 3.39 -5.79 5.92
C VAL A 112 4.24 -6.37 4.79
N HIS A 113 5.11 -7.34 5.09
CA HIS A 113 5.98 -7.90 4.05
C HIS A 113 5.22 -8.88 3.13
N ILE A 114 4.63 -8.38 2.04
CA ILE A 114 3.84 -9.18 1.08
C ILE A 114 4.21 -8.75 -0.35
N PHE A 115 5.24 -9.38 -0.93
CA PHE A 115 5.72 -9.22 -2.32
C PHE A 115 6.29 -7.82 -2.69
N ALA A 116 7.15 -7.78 -3.72
CA ALA A 116 7.74 -6.54 -4.24
C ALA A 116 6.77 -5.81 -5.20
N ARG A 117 5.69 -5.23 -4.65
CA ARG A 117 4.68 -4.47 -5.42
C ARG A 117 4.48 -3.05 -4.87
N GLY A 118 3.78 -2.23 -5.65
CA GLY A 118 3.49 -0.83 -5.30
C GLY A 118 2.66 -0.67 -4.02
N VAL A 119 1.76 -1.63 -3.74
CA VAL A 119 0.95 -1.72 -2.52
C VAL A 119 0.73 -3.19 -2.16
N HIS A 120 0.55 -3.51 -0.88
CA HIS A 120 0.26 -4.88 -0.45
C HIS A 120 -1.23 -5.19 -0.45
N LEU A 121 -1.61 -6.34 -1.01
CA LEU A 121 -2.96 -6.88 -1.03
C LEU A 121 -2.92 -8.34 -0.56
N LYS A 122 -3.89 -8.76 0.26
CA LYS A 122 -3.99 -10.16 0.69
C LYS A 122 -4.39 -11.07 -0.48
N PRO A 123 -3.73 -12.22 -0.70
CA PRO A 123 -3.94 -13.04 -1.89
C PRO A 123 -5.38 -13.51 -2.12
N GLU A 124 -6.10 -13.80 -1.04
CA GLU A 124 -7.45 -14.34 -1.01
C GLU A 124 -8.54 -13.26 -0.91
N MET A 125 -8.15 -11.98 -0.84
CA MET A 125 -9.07 -10.87 -0.54
C MET A 125 -10.28 -10.86 -1.47
N CYS A 126 -10.02 -10.98 -2.77
CA CYS A 126 -11.05 -10.92 -3.81
C CYS A 126 -12.12 -12.00 -3.62
N MET A 127 -11.72 -13.20 -3.18
CA MET A 127 -12.63 -14.33 -3.02
C MET A 127 -13.57 -14.19 -1.83
N SER A 128 -13.30 -13.27 -0.90
CA SER A 128 -14.23 -12.96 0.20
C SER A 128 -15.62 -12.53 -0.31
N CYS A 129 -15.69 -12.00 -1.54
CA CYS A 129 -16.94 -11.67 -2.25
C CYS A 129 -17.12 -12.41 -3.59
N HIS A 130 -16.02 -12.80 -4.26
CA HIS A 130 -16.04 -13.36 -5.61
C HIS A 130 -15.77 -14.88 -5.67
N GLU A 131 -15.96 -15.60 -4.57
CA GLU A 131 -15.72 -17.04 -4.48
C GLU A 131 -16.41 -17.83 -5.61
N GLY A 132 -17.65 -17.47 -5.93
CA GLY A 132 -18.46 -18.11 -6.97
C GLY A 132 -17.82 -18.10 -8.36
N ILE A 133 -16.98 -17.09 -8.68
CA ILE A 133 -16.35 -16.95 -10.00
C ILE A 133 -15.46 -18.17 -10.31
N ILE A 134 -14.65 -18.60 -9.35
CA ILE A 134 -13.74 -19.75 -9.51
C ILE A 134 -14.40 -21.09 -9.14
N GLN A 135 -15.56 -21.04 -8.47
CA GLN A 135 -16.36 -22.22 -8.10
C GLN A 135 -17.39 -22.62 -9.16
N GLY A 136 -17.36 -21.99 -10.34
CA GLY A 136 -18.14 -22.40 -11.51
C GLY A 136 -19.36 -21.55 -11.81
N GLU A 137 -19.59 -20.43 -11.12
CA GLU A 137 -20.58 -19.43 -11.55
C GLU A 137 -20.16 -18.75 -12.87
N MET A 138 -18.87 -18.79 -13.21
CA MET A 138 -18.33 -18.23 -14.44
C MET A 138 -17.41 -19.21 -15.15
N LYS A 139 -17.97 -19.94 -16.14
CA LYS A 139 -17.23 -20.94 -16.93
C LYS A 139 -15.92 -20.45 -17.56
N SER A 140 -15.83 -19.16 -17.90
CA SER A 140 -14.60 -18.57 -18.46
C SER A 140 -13.45 -18.47 -17.45
N HIS A 141 -13.72 -18.70 -16.17
CA HIS A 141 -12.76 -18.65 -15.08
C HIS A 141 -12.53 -20.02 -14.43
N ASP A 142 -13.10 -21.09 -15.00
CA ASP A 142 -12.91 -22.45 -14.51
C ASP A 142 -11.42 -22.83 -14.54
N GLY A 143 -10.90 -23.28 -13.41
CA GLY A 143 -9.50 -23.72 -13.28
C GLY A 143 -8.48 -22.60 -13.04
N PHE A 144 -8.91 -21.34 -12.93
CA PHE A 144 -8.01 -20.28 -12.47
C PHE A 144 -7.76 -20.34 -10.96
N ASP A 145 -6.52 -20.02 -10.58
CA ASP A 145 -6.13 -19.90 -9.18
C ASP A 145 -6.77 -18.64 -8.54
N PRO A 146 -7.28 -18.70 -7.30
CA PRO A 146 -7.80 -17.55 -6.57
C PRO A 146 -6.88 -16.32 -6.59
N SER A 147 -5.56 -16.53 -6.50
CA SER A 147 -4.56 -15.46 -6.49
C SER A 147 -4.36 -14.82 -7.86
N GLY A 148 -4.79 -15.48 -8.94
CA GLY A 148 -4.68 -14.99 -10.31
C GLY A 148 -5.44 -13.68 -10.53
N CYS A 149 -6.54 -13.45 -9.82
CA CYS A 149 -7.36 -12.25 -9.97
C CYS A 149 -6.58 -10.94 -9.74
N TRP A 150 -5.57 -10.96 -8.85
CA TRP A 150 -4.72 -9.80 -8.58
C TRP A 150 -3.28 -10.01 -9.07
N ALA A 151 -2.83 -11.26 -9.22
CA ALA A 151 -1.45 -11.57 -9.61
C ALA A 151 -1.24 -11.64 -11.12
N ALA A 152 -2.24 -12.08 -11.89
CA ALA A 152 -2.12 -12.33 -13.34
C ALA A 152 -2.23 -11.07 -14.20
N GLY A 153 -2.71 -9.96 -13.64
CA GLY A 153 -2.82 -8.69 -14.36
C GLY A 153 -3.90 -8.65 -15.45
N CYS A 154 -4.83 -9.63 -15.47
CA CYS A 154 -5.91 -9.68 -16.45
C CYS A 154 -6.93 -8.56 -16.27
N HIS A 155 -7.20 -8.13 -15.03
CA HIS A 155 -8.10 -7.03 -14.69
C HIS A 155 -7.46 -6.13 -13.63
N ASN A 156 -7.66 -4.81 -13.78
CA ASN A 156 -7.36 -3.84 -12.73
C ASN A 156 -8.57 -3.63 -11.83
N PHE A 157 -8.36 -3.60 -10.52
CA PHE A 157 -9.45 -3.55 -9.53
C PHE A 157 -10.26 -2.25 -9.61
N HIS A 158 -9.60 -1.08 -9.61
CA HIS A 158 -10.31 0.19 -9.49
C HIS A 158 -11.10 0.54 -10.75
N ASP A 159 -10.58 0.32 -11.95
CA ASP A 159 -11.25 0.79 -13.17
C ASP A 159 -11.83 -0.34 -14.05
N HIS A 160 -11.76 -1.60 -13.58
CA HIS A 160 -12.09 -2.81 -14.35
C HIS A 160 -11.46 -2.89 -15.74
N ARG A 161 -10.47 -2.05 -16.07
CA ARG A 161 -9.80 -2.13 -17.36
C ARG A 161 -9.11 -3.48 -17.40
N SER A 162 -9.56 -4.32 -18.32
CA SER A 162 -8.88 -5.57 -18.59
C SER A 162 -7.58 -5.26 -19.34
N ILE A 163 -6.63 -6.17 -19.23
CA ILE A 163 -5.55 -6.23 -20.21
C ILE A 163 -6.20 -6.32 -21.61
N SER A 164 -5.60 -5.69 -22.60
CA SER A 164 -6.16 -5.68 -23.95
C SER A 164 -6.31 -7.11 -24.46
N THR A 165 -7.54 -7.56 -24.65
CA THR A 165 -7.82 -8.89 -25.18
C THR A 165 -7.26 -9.05 -26.60
N GLY A 166 -7.21 -7.94 -27.36
CA GLY A 166 -6.48 -7.87 -28.63
C GLY A 166 -4.99 -8.16 -28.45
N PHE A 167 -4.35 -7.51 -27.48
CA PHE A 167 -2.94 -7.78 -27.15
C PHE A 167 -2.74 -9.24 -26.74
N LEU A 168 -3.55 -9.80 -25.86
CA LEU A 168 -3.41 -11.20 -25.47
C LEU A 168 -3.56 -12.16 -26.66
N ARG A 169 -4.54 -11.93 -27.53
CA ARG A 169 -4.77 -12.77 -28.70
C ARG A 169 -3.59 -12.71 -29.68
N ASP A 170 -3.01 -11.53 -29.86
CA ASP A 170 -1.87 -11.33 -30.77
C ASP A 170 -0.54 -11.86 -30.19
N ASN A 171 -0.49 -12.14 -28.87
CA ASN A 171 0.72 -12.56 -28.16
C ASN A 171 0.59 -13.93 -27.45
N LEU A 172 -0.50 -14.68 -27.66
CA LEU A 172 -0.83 -15.90 -26.91
C LEU A 172 0.25 -17.00 -27.03
N ASP A 173 0.87 -17.10 -28.21
CA ASP A 173 1.87 -18.13 -28.54
C ASP A 173 3.31 -17.63 -28.32
N GLN A 174 3.50 -16.45 -27.73
CA GLN A 174 4.82 -15.90 -27.47
C GLN A 174 5.46 -16.52 -26.22
N PRO A 175 6.81 -16.59 -26.18
CA PRO A 175 7.50 -16.98 -24.96
C PRO A 175 7.16 -16.02 -23.81
N SER A 176 7.12 -16.54 -22.59
CA SER A 176 6.79 -15.78 -21.37
C SER A 176 7.64 -14.52 -21.16
N MET A 177 8.84 -14.51 -21.71
CA MET A 177 9.70 -13.33 -21.82
C MET A 177 10.26 -13.24 -23.24
N LEU A 178 10.09 -12.08 -23.88
CA LEU A 178 10.70 -11.81 -25.18
C LEU A 178 12.24 -11.76 -25.05
N PRO A 179 13.00 -12.38 -25.97
CA PRO A 179 14.47 -12.40 -25.92
C PRO A 179 15.14 -11.01 -26.00
N LYS A 180 14.42 -10.02 -26.54
CA LYS A 180 14.83 -8.61 -26.58
C LYS A 180 13.65 -7.73 -26.16
N GLN A 181 13.81 -7.05 -25.04
CA GLN A 181 12.93 -5.98 -24.62
C GLN A 181 13.30 -4.74 -25.45
N ALA A 182 12.54 -4.46 -26.51
CA ALA A 182 12.70 -3.24 -27.30
C ALA A 182 11.50 -2.34 -27.03
N VAL A 183 11.75 -1.15 -26.47
CA VAL A 183 10.75 -0.09 -26.48
C VAL A 183 10.82 0.61 -27.85
N PRO A 184 9.68 1.03 -28.43
CA PRO A 184 9.70 1.85 -29.62
C PRO A 184 10.60 3.07 -29.38
N GLU A 185 11.43 3.41 -30.35
CA GLU A 185 12.25 4.62 -30.28
C GLU A 185 11.31 5.82 -30.31
N ARG A 186 11.08 6.44 -29.14
CA ARG A 186 10.25 7.62 -28.99
C ARG A 186 11.13 8.84 -29.04
N THR A 187 11.03 9.64 -30.10
CA THR A 187 11.60 10.98 -30.11
C THR A 187 10.78 11.87 -29.19
N VAL A 188 11.29 12.16 -27.99
CA VAL A 188 10.69 13.15 -27.10
C VAL A 188 11.19 14.52 -27.52
N THR A 189 10.36 15.27 -28.25
CA THR A 189 10.60 16.69 -28.47
C THR A 189 10.20 17.44 -27.21
N ALA A 190 11.13 17.57 -26.27
CA ALA A 190 10.90 18.37 -25.07
C ALA A 190 10.83 19.85 -25.48
N THR A 191 9.65 20.45 -25.37
CA THR A 191 9.56 21.90 -25.31
C THR A 191 10.05 22.29 -23.93
N VAL A 192 11.29 22.80 -23.85
CA VAL A 192 11.78 23.40 -22.62
C VAL A 192 10.99 24.69 -22.44
N GLU A 193 9.93 24.63 -21.65
CA GLU A 193 9.28 25.83 -21.16
C GLU A 193 10.31 26.56 -20.30
N LYS A 194 10.79 27.71 -20.79
CA LYS A 194 11.75 28.53 -20.05
C LYS A 194 11.04 28.97 -18.79
N VAL A 195 11.49 28.46 -17.64
CA VAL A 195 11.00 28.90 -16.34
C VAL A 195 11.08 30.43 -16.32
N PRO A 196 9.98 31.15 -16.07
CA PRO A 196 10.03 32.61 -15.97
C PRO A 196 11.05 32.99 -14.91
N GLU A 197 11.82 34.06 -15.15
CA GLU A 197 12.77 34.53 -14.15
C GLU A 197 12.03 34.79 -12.82
N PRO A 198 12.51 34.24 -11.69
CA PRO A 198 11.86 34.47 -10.41
C PRO A 198 11.85 35.98 -10.12
N ASP A 199 10.66 36.55 -9.94
CA ASP A 199 10.52 37.91 -9.44
C ASP A 199 10.69 37.89 -7.91
N LEU A 200 11.94 37.88 -7.49
CA LEU A 200 12.33 37.89 -6.08
C LEU A 200 11.79 39.14 -5.35
N GLY A 201 11.52 40.23 -6.07
CA GLY A 201 10.89 41.43 -5.50
C GLY A 201 9.46 41.15 -5.06
N ARG A 202 8.69 40.44 -5.90
CA ARG A 202 7.30 40.08 -5.59
C ARG A 202 7.19 38.97 -4.55
N GLU A 203 8.09 37.98 -4.59
CA GLU A 203 8.09 36.86 -3.64
C GLU A 203 8.55 37.28 -2.23
N PHE A 204 9.52 38.18 -2.09
CA PHE A 204 10.02 38.59 -0.77
C PHE A 204 9.33 39.83 -0.19
N LEU A 205 8.70 40.70 -1.01
CA LEU A 205 8.07 41.94 -0.53
C LEU A 205 6.53 41.90 -0.55
N GLY A 206 5.92 40.74 -0.79
CA GLY A 206 4.51 40.50 -0.51
C GLY A 206 3.54 41.39 -1.28
N GLY A 207 3.85 41.73 -2.54
CA GLY A 207 2.89 42.36 -3.45
C GLY A 207 2.29 43.68 -2.94
N ARG A 208 3.11 44.60 -2.43
CA ARG A 208 2.69 45.98 -2.16
C ARG A 208 3.12 46.90 -3.31
N SER A 209 2.21 47.12 -4.24
CA SER A 209 2.14 48.35 -5.06
C SER A 209 1.18 49.33 -4.40
#